data_AF-A0A1V1NRE8-F1
#
_entry.id   AF-A0A1V1NRE8-F1
#
_cell.length_a   1.000
_cell.length_b   1.000
_cell.length_c   1.000
_cell.angle_alpha   90.00
_cell.angle_beta   90.00
_cell.angle_gamma   90.00
#
_symmetry.space_group_name_H-M   'P 1'
#
loop_
_entity.id
_entity.type
_entity.pdbx_description
1 polymer ?
#
loop_
_entity_poly.entity_id
_entity_poly.type
_entity_poly.pdbx_seq_one_letter_code
_entity_poly.pdbx_strand_id
1 'polypeptide(L)'
;MYRIFGKPFLGYTHTLPLGWSLLGAAFEPALMPTSTSYEPEMDDCIKVMYTFDDGGYIRVTAFDPGAGYWVNVYGSDACEVCVDGQ
;
A
#
# COMPACT_ATOMS: atom_id res chain seq x y z
N MET A 1 22.51 12.58 -16.19
CA MET A 1 21.21 12.07 -16.71
C MET A 1 21.25 10.56 -16.60
N TYR A 2 20.57 9.97 -15.63
CA TYR A 2 20.50 8.51 -15.48
C TYR A 2 19.32 8.00 -16.29
N ARG A 3 19.52 6.92 -17.04
CA ARG A 3 18.48 6.34 -17.88
C ARG A 3 18.00 5.08 -17.17
N ILE A 4 16.81 5.18 -16.59
CA ILE A 4 16.14 4.05 -15.96
C ILE A 4 15.38 3.32 -17.07
N PHE A 5 15.57 2.01 -17.18
CA PHE A 5 14.85 1.15 -18.09
C PHE A 5 14.31 -0.04 -17.32
N GLY A 6 13.14 -0.52 -17.70
CA GLY A 6 12.51 -1.70 -17.13
C GLY A 6 11.54 -2.31 -18.12
N LYS A 7 11.12 -3.55 -17.85
CA LYS A 7 9.94 -4.10 -18.52
C LYS A 7 8.71 -3.53 -17.81
N PRO A 8 7.72 -2.97 -18.52
CA PRO A 8 6.44 -2.64 -17.90
C PRO A 8 5.86 -3.92 -17.28
N PHE A 9 5.35 -3.82 -16.06
CA PHE A 9 4.63 -4.89 -15.39
C PHE A 9 3.16 -4.51 -15.33
N LEU A 10 2.27 -5.46 -15.55
CA LEU A 10 0.82 -5.20 -15.60
C LEU A 10 0.24 -4.93 -14.21
N GLY A 11 0.86 -5.52 -13.20
CA GLY A 11 0.54 -5.35 -11.80
C GLY A 11 1.32 -6.35 -10.96
N TYR A 12 1.32 -6.16 -9.66
CA TYR A 12 1.95 -7.07 -8.71
C TYR A 12 1.17 -7.09 -7.40
N THR A 13 0.93 -8.28 -6.87
CA THR A 13 0.29 -8.49 -5.56
C THR A 13 1.35 -8.90 -4.54
N HIS A 14 1.37 -8.22 -3.41
CA HIS A 14 2.22 -8.59 -2.27
C HIS A 14 1.39 -8.74 -1.00
N THR A 15 1.62 -9.84 -0.30
CA THR A 15 1.13 -10.02 1.07
C THR A 15 2.02 -9.26 2.06
N LEU A 16 1.42 -8.41 2.89
CA LEU A 16 2.08 -7.69 3.96
C LEU A 16 2.13 -8.54 5.24
N PRO A 17 3.28 -8.58 5.93
CA PRO A 17 3.37 -9.20 7.24
C PRO A 17 2.64 -8.37 8.29
N LEU A 18 2.29 -9.02 9.41
CA LEU A 18 1.78 -8.32 10.59
C LEU A 18 2.80 -7.32 11.12
N GLY A 19 2.29 -6.18 11.62
CA GLY A 19 3.13 -5.09 12.07
C GLY A 19 3.39 -4.07 10.96
N TRP A 20 4.57 -3.46 10.95
CA TRP A 20 4.88 -2.30 10.12
C TRP A 20 5.56 -2.66 8.80
N SER A 21 5.04 -2.14 7.70
CA SER A 21 5.65 -2.17 6.38
C SER A 21 5.72 -0.76 5.78
N LEU A 22 6.75 -0.48 4.98
CA LEU A 22 6.87 0.77 4.23
C LEU A 22 6.49 0.49 2.76
N LEU A 23 5.48 1.19 2.26
CA LEU A 23 4.99 1.08 0.89
C LEU A 23 5.23 2.38 0.13
N GLY A 24 5.56 2.27 -1.16
CA GLY A 24 5.62 3.41 -2.07
C GLY A 24 4.49 3.33 -3.08
N ALA A 25 3.66 4.36 -3.15
CA ALA A 25 2.64 4.49 -4.20
C ALA A 25 3.30 5.14 -5.42
N ALA A 26 3.68 4.34 -6.42
CA ALA A 26 4.49 4.85 -7.54
C ALA A 26 3.71 5.62 -8.61
N PHE A 27 2.49 5.19 -8.98
CA PHE A 27 1.66 5.84 -10.01
C PHE A 27 0.18 5.44 -9.90
N GLU A 28 -0.74 6.18 -10.54
CA GLU A 28 -2.17 5.84 -10.56
C GLU A 28 -2.48 4.57 -11.39
N PRO A 29 -3.55 3.81 -11.05
CA PRO A 29 -4.38 3.94 -9.87
C PRO A 29 -4.03 2.96 -8.74
N ALA A 30 -4.10 3.51 -7.53
CA ALA A 30 -4.40 2.92 -6.24
C ALA A 30 -3.71 1.60 -5.87
N LEU A 31 -2.80 1.69 -4.88
CA LEU A 31 -2.59 0.59 -3.96
C LEU A 31 -3.96 0.24 -3.35
N MET A 32 -4.54 -0.88 -3.78
CA MET A 32 -5.80 -1.36 -3.24
C MET A 32 -5.49 -2.46 -2.22
N PRO A 33 -5.68 -2.20 -0.90
CA PRO A 33 -5.68 -3.28 0.06
C PRO A 33 -6.85 -4.20 -0.27
N THR A 34 -6.56 -5.48 -0.45
CA THR A 34 -7.55 -6.54 -0.59
C THR A 34 -7.37 -7.47 0.59
N SER A 35 -8.41 -7.63 1.40
CA SER A 35 -8.40 -8.65 2.44
C SER A 35 -8.59 -10.03 1.81
N THR A 36 -7.81 -11.02 2.24
CA THR A 36 -8.02 -12.42 1.81
C THR A 36 -9.26 -13.05 2.45
N SER A 37 -9.81 -12.43 3.50
CA SER A 37 -11.07 -12.84 4.13
C SER A 37 -12.23 -12.04 3.53
N TYR A 38 -13.16 -12.72 2.86
CA TYR A 38 -14.34 -12.12 2.21
C TYR A 38 -15.39 -11.72 3.26
N GLU A 39 -15.09 -10.69 4.06
CA GLU A 39 -15.98 -10.10 5.05
C GLU A 39 -16.12 -8.60 4.71
N PRO A 40 -17.20 -8.17 4.03
CA PRO A 40 -17.35 -6.80 3.50
C PRO A 40 -17.45 -5.70 4.58
N GLU A 41 -17.45 -6.06 5.86
CA GLU A 41 -17.39 -5.14 7.00
C GLU A 41 -15.97 -5.06 7.63
N MET A 42 -15.03 -5.88 7.14
CA MET A 42 -13.63 -6.01 7.56
C MET A 42 -12.63 -5.72 6.42
N ASP A 43 -13.06 -5.02 5.37
CA ASP A 43 -12.27 -4.75 4.16
C ASP A 43 -10.95 -3.97 4.39
N ASP A 44 -10.68 -3.51 5.61
CA ASP A 44 -9.45 -2.79 5.95
C ASP A 44 -8.56 -3.63 6.88
N CYS A 45 -7.77 -4.52 6.27
CA CYS A 45 -6.68 -5.24 6.96
C CYS A 45 -5.57 -4.28 7.47
N ILE A 46 -5.62 -3.01 7.04
CA ILE A 46 -4.77 -1.93 7.52
C ILE A 46 -5.36 -1.34 8.81
N LYS A 47 -4.59 -1.43 9.90
CA LYS A 47 -4.94 -0.81 11.20
C LYS A 47 -4.84 0.71 11.14
N VAL A 48 -3.73 1.19 10.59
CA VAL A 48 -3.36 2.59 10.54
C VAL A 48 -2.27 2.78 9.49
N MET A 49 -2.29 3.93 8.83
CA MET A 49 -1.20 4.35 7.97
C MET A 49 -0.83 5.82 8.14
N TYR A 50 0.43 6.11 7.85
CA TYR A 50 1.02 7.44 7.93
C TYR A 50 1.81 7.75 6.66
N THR A 51 1.66 8.97 6.14
CA THR A 51 2.57 9.55 5.15
C THR A 51 3.48 10.57 5.83
N PHE A 52 4.63 10.86 5.23
CA PHE A 52 5.50 11.93 5.67
C PHE A 52 5.19 13.19 4.87
N ASP A 53 4.73 14.24 5.54
CA ASP A 53 4.41 15.52 4.94
C ASP A 53 4.79 16.67 5.89
N ASP A 54 5.25 17.78 5.31
CA ASP A 54 5.67 19.01 6.03
C ASP A 54 6.51 18.79 7.30
N GLY A 55 7.49 17.86 7.23
CA GLY A 55 8.42 17.60 8.33
C GLY A 55 7.91 16.66 9.42
N GLY A 56 6.75 16.03 9.25
CA GLY A 56 6.17 15.11 10.22
C GLY A 56 5.41 13.93 9.60
N TYR A 57 5.03 12.97 10.44
CA TYR A 57 4.13 11.88 10.03
C TYR A 57 2.69 12.26 10.32
N ILE A 58 1.85 12.24 9.28
CA ILE A 58 0.42 12.51 9.38
C ILE A 58 -0.37 11.24 9.07
N ARG A 59 -1.45 11.00 9.82
CA ARG A 59 -2.32 9.85 9.61
C ARG A 59 -3.18 10.08 8.36
N VAL A 60 -3.30 9.06 7.52
CA VAL A 60 -4.05 9.10 6.26
C VAL A 60 -4.93 7.86 6.13
N THR A 61 -5.95 7.95 5.26
CA THR A 61 -6.92 6.87 4.98
C THR A 61 -7.00 6.52 3.50
N ALA A 62 -6.23 7.20 2.64
CA ALA A 62 -6.07 6.86 1.24
C ALA A 62 -4.58 6.87 0.83
N PHE A 63 -4.28 6.15 -0.25
CA PHE A 63 -2.98 6.19 -0.92
C PHE A 63 -3.04 7.21 -2.06
N ASP A 64 -2.17 8.20 -1.98
CA ASP A 64 -1.95 9.21 -3.02
C ASP A 64 -0.71 8.81 -3.85
N PRO A 65 -0.76 8.98 -5.18
CA PRO A 65 0.38 8.71 -6.04
C PRO A 65 1.61 9.55 -5.68
N GLY A 66 2.79 8.94 -5.77
CA GLY A 66 4.07 9.58 -5.53
C GLY A 66 4.49 9.63 -4.05
N ALA A 67 3.67 9.14 -3.12
CA ALA A 67 3.94 9.19 -1.69
C ALA A 67 4.36 7.83 -1.10
N GLY A 68 5.01 7.89 0.07
CA GLY A 68 5.44 6.74 0.85
C GLY A 68 4.64 6.61 2.14
N TYR A 69 4.21 5.39 2.47
CA TYR A 69 3.30 5.10 3.56
C TYR A 69 3.87 4.07 4.52
N TRP A 70 3.94 4.42 5.80
CA TRP A 70 4.08 3.43 6.86
C TRP A 70 2.71 2.84 7.14
N VAL A 71 2.55 1.55 6.87
CA VAL A 71 1.30 0.81 7.03
C VAL A 71 1.46 -0.20 8.16
N ASN A 72 0.52 -0.21 9.10
CA ASN A 72 0.47 -1.23 10.14
C ASN A 72 -0.68 -2.19 9.86
N VAL A 73 -0.38 -3.48 9.73
CA VAL A 73 -1.37 -4.54 9.52
C VAL A 73 -1.66 -5.24 10.86
N TYR A 74 -2.94 -5.50 11.14
CA TYR A 74 -3.41 -6.22 12.32
C TYR A 74 -4.35 -7.35 11.93
N GLY A 75 -4.37 -8.43 12.71
CA GLY A 75 -5.24 -9.58 12.47
C GLY A 75 -4.47 -10.89 12.45
N SER A 76 -5.19 -12.00 12.26
CA SER A 76 -4.61 -13.33 12.00
C SER A 76 -4.32 -13.56 10.51
N ASP A 77 -4.89 -12.73 9.65
CA ASP A 77 -4.94 -12.96 8.21
C ASP A 77 -4.02 -12.00 7.48
N ALA A 78 -3.54 -12.46 6.33
CA ALA A 78 -2.52 -11.77 5.56
C ALA A 78 -3.16 -10.65 4.72
N CYS A 79 -2.63 -9.43 4.79
CA CYS A 79 -3.16 -8.28 4.06
C CYS A 79 -2.51 -8.23 2.68
N GLU A 80 -3.26 -8.39 1.59
CA GLU A 80 -2.69 -8.30 0.26
C GLU A 80 -2.84 -6.89 -0.30
N VAL A 81 -1.76 -6.37 -0.88
CA VAL A 81 -1.77 -5.10 -1.59
C VAL A 81 -1.47 -5.36 -3.05
N CYS A 82 -2.39 -4.93 -3.90
CA CYS A 82 -2.23 -4.95 -5.34
C CYS A 82 -1.71 -3.58 -5.80
N VAL A 83 -0.64 -3.61 -6.59
CA VAL A 83 -0.13 -2.45 -7.34
C VAL A 83 -0.49 -2.68 -8.79
N ASP A 84 -1.41 -1.90 -9.34
CA ASP A 84 -1.69 -1.92 -10.77
C ASP A 84 -0.63 -1.10 -11.53
N GLY A 85 -0.17 -1.63 -12.66
CA GLY A 85 0.88 -1.02 -13.48
C GLY A 85 0.39 -0.49 -14.83
N GLN A 86 -0.91 -0.20 -14.97
CA GLN A 86 -1.52 0.24 -16.23
C GLN A 86 -1.39 1.74 -16.48
#